data_AF-A0A841D787-F1
#
_entry.id   AF-A0A841D787-F1
#
_cell.length_a   1.000
_cell.length_b   1.000
_cell.length_c   1.000
_cell.angle_alpha   90.00
_cell.angle_beta   90.00
_cell.angle_gamma   90.00
#
_symmetry.space_group_name_H-M   'P 1'
#
loop_
_entity.id
_entity.type
_entity.pdbx_description
1 polymer ?
#
loop_
_entity_poly.entity_id
_entity_poly.type
_entity_poly.pdbx_seq_one_letter_code
_entity_poly.pdbx_strand_id
1 'polypeptide(L)'
;MRKSNIATEAGHPGQGLGLANAALNMASTLTPRLRAVSLRQIANAHALLNEPREFESAVDEAIQQAARGITQLEPDNAAYCTPSYVEMEAGMSWVLLKKPDVAVAVFEQSLTKWPSATQTRDKGLCLARLATASAAQGEIERAVQIGAEALTIAQQTGSARIRAQLGALCDHLAPAGRLPSVQDLQEQLLQLVQHAA
;
A
#
# COMPACT_ATOMS: atom_id res chain seq x y z
N MET A 1 0.65 -11.55 -12.96
CA MET A 1 0.33 -10.56 -11.90
C MET A 1 -0.46 -11.13 -10.73
N ARG A 2 -1.76 -11.46 -10.86
CA ARG A 2 -2.56 -11.96 -9.73
C ARG A 2 -1.94 -13.10 -8.91
N LYS A 3 -1.31 -14.08 -9.58
CA LYS A 3 -0.60 -15.19 -8.91
C LYS A 3 0.62 -14.74 -8.09
N SER A 4 1.34 -13.72 -8.56
CA SER A 4 2.47 -13.14 -7.82
C SER A 4 1.98 -12.46 -6.55
N ASN A 5 0.93 -11.61 -6.64
CA ASN A 5 0.34 -10.97 -5.46
C ASN A 5 -0.10 -11.99 -4.40
N ILE A 6 -0.84 -13.02 -4.81
CA ILE A 6 -1.32 -14.06 -3.89
C ILE A 6 -0.16 -14.77 -3.20
N ALA A 7 0.90 -15.13 -3.94
CA ALA A 7 2.06 -15.79 -3.36
C ALA A 7 2.80 -14.88 -2.35
N THR A 8 2.98 -13.60 -2.69
CA THR A 8 3.59 -12.61 -1.80
C THR A 8 2.76 -12.39 -0.53
N GLU A 9 1.45 -12.21 -0.67
CA GLU A 9 0.51 -12.03 0.45
C GLU A 9 0.40 -13.28 1.34
N ALA A 10 0.61 -14.47 0.78
CA ALA A 10 0.64 -15.74 1.51
C ALA A 10 1.97 -16.02 2.23
N GLY A 11 2.91 -15.08 2.26
CA GLY A 11 4.20 -15.26 2.91
C GLY A 11 5.22 -16.06 2.09
N HIS A 12 5.04 -16.15 0.76
CA HIS A 12 5.97 -16.78 -0.16
C HIS A 12 6.59 -15.76 -1.13
N PRO A 13 7.36 -14.76 -0.62
CA PRO A 13 7.85 -13.65 -1.43
C PRO A 13 8.80 -14.11 -2.56
N GLY A 14 9.62 -15.15 -2.35
CA GLY A 14 10.48 -15.70 -3.41
C GLY A 14 9.70 -16.30 -4.60
N GLN A 15 8.59 -16.98 -4.33
CA GLN A 15 7.69 -17.47 -5.39
C GLN A 15 6.99 -16.30 -6.08
N GLY A 16 6.53 -15.31 -5.31
CA GLY A 16 5.95 -14.07 -5.83
C GLY A 16 6.90 -13.33 -6.77
N LEU A 17 8.17 -13.23 -6.39
CA LEU A 17 9.25 -12.63 -7.17
C LEU A 17 9.49 -13.38 -8.49
N GLY A 18 9.64 -14.71 -8.42
CA GLY A 18 9.83 -15.54 -9.62
C GLY A 18 8.68 -15.40 -10.63
N LEU A 19 7.44 -15.38 -10.14
CA LEU A 19 6.25 -15.18 -10.99
C LEU A 19 6.19 -13.78 -11.62
N ALA A 20 6.63 -12.75 -10.90
CA ALA A 20 6.64 -11.38 -11.42
C ALA A 20 7.76 -11.19 -12.46
N ASN A 21 8.96 -11.72 -12.20
CA ASN A 21 10.07 -11.73 -13.15
C ASN A 21 9.73 -12.50 -14.43
N ALA A 22 9.09 -13.66 -14.31
CA ALA A 22 8.61 -14.40 -15.47
C ALA A 22 7.61 -13.57 -16.28
N ALA A 23 6.65 -12.89 -15.63
CA ALA A 23 5.69 -12.04 -16.32
C ALA A 23 6.37 -10.87 -17.06
N LEU A 24 7.39 -10.25 -16.44
CA LEU A 24 8.15 -9.16 -17.04
C LEU A 24 8.99 -9.63 -18.25
N ASN A 25 9.54 -10.84 -18.20
CA ASN A 25 10.42 -11.41 -19.22
C ASN A 25 9.66 -12.09 -20.38
N MET A 26 8.46 -12.63 -20.14
CA MET A 26 7.73 -13.43 -21.14
C MET A 26 7.03 -12.62 -22.23
N ALA A 27 6.84 -11.30 -22.05
CA ALA A 27 6.07 -10.49 -22.98
C ALA A 27 6.93 -9.37 -23.57
N SER A 28 7.42 -9.62 -24.80
CA SER A 28 8.04 -8.61 -25.66
C SER A 28 7.13 -7.40 -25.95
N THR A 29 5.84 -7.53 -25.63
CA THR A 29 4.76 -6.58 -25.93
C THR A 29 4.10 -5.95 -24.70
N LEU A 30 4.67 -6.07 -23.49
CA LEU A 30 4.06 -5.41 -22.32
C LEU A 30 3.97 -3.90 -22.55
N THR A 31 2.77 -3.37 -22.36
CA THR A 31 2.57 -1.94 -22.28
C THR A 31 3.35 -1.36 -21.08
N PRO A 32 3.74 -0.07 -21.11
CA PRO A 32 4.35 0.59 -19.96
C PRO A 32 3.56 0.39 -18.65
N ARG A 33 2.22 0.50 -18.70
CA ARG A 33 1.37 0.26 -17.50
C ARG A 33 1.50 -1.17 -16.96
N LEU A 34 1.53 -2.20 -17.82
CA LEU A 34 1.71 -3.59 -17.36
C LEU A 34 3.13 -3.87 -16.86
N ARG A 35 4.15 -3.21 -17.41
CA ARG A 35 5.52 -3.25 -16.86
C ARG A 35 5.56 -2.66 -15.45
N ALA A 36 4.93 -1.49 -15.25
CA ALA A 36 4.83 -0.86 -13.93
C ALA A 36 4.17 -1.77 -12.89
N VAL A 37 3.06 -2.42 -13.24
CA VAL A 37 2.37 -3.38 -12.36
C VAL A 37 3.31 -4.53 -11.95
N SER A 38 4.12 -5.03 -12.90
CA SER A 38 5.08 -6.13 -12.68
C SER A 38 6.24 -5.73 -11.77
N LEU A 39 6.87 -4.59 -12.07
CA LEU A 39 7.97 -4.04 -11.29
C LEU A 39 7.57 -3.70 -9.85
N ARG A 40 6.36 -3.16 -9.66
CA ARG A 40 5.79 -2.95 -8.32
C ARG A 40 5.67 -4.24 -7.51
N GLN A 41 5.30 -5.36 -8.15
CA GLN A 41 5.26 -6.66 -7.45
C GLN A 41 6.65 -7.19 -7.14
N ILE A 42 7.62 -6.98 -8.04
CA ILE A 42 9.03 -7.31 -7.81
C ILE A 42 9.56 -6.53 -6.60
N ALA A 43 9.33 -5.21 -6.56
CA ALA A 43 9.69 -4.37 -5.43
C ALA A 43 9.13 -4.90 -4.11
N ASN A 44 7.82 -5.15 -4.03
CA ASN A 44 7.20 -5.65 -2.80
C ASN A 44 7.78 -7.00 -2.34
N ALA A 45 8.15 -7.87 -3.28
CA ALA A 45 8.81 -9.12 -2.92
C ALA A 45 10.24 -8.90 -2.38
N HIS A 46 11.04 -8.02 -2.99
CA HIS A 46 12.38 -7.65 -2.51
C HIS A 46 12.35 -7.04 -1.10
N ALA A 47 11.36 -6.17 -0.81
CA ALA A 47 11.20 -5.62 0.53
C ALA A 47 10.95 -6.70 1.59
N LEU A 48 10.12 -7.70 1.29
CA LEU A 48 9.85 -8.83 2.19
C LEU A 48 11.04 -9.79 2.32
N LEU A 49 11.92 -9.82 1.33
CA LEU A 49 13.19 -10.57 1.36
C LEU A 49 14.33 -9.78 2.04
N ASN A 50 14.06 -8.55 2.51
CA ASN A 50 15.05 -7.64 3.09
C ASN A 50 16.19 -7.27 2.12
N GLU A 51 15.83 -7.02 0.86
CA GLU A 51 16.72 -6.64 -0.25
C GLU A 51 16.46 -5.17 -0.64
N PRO A 52 16.95 -4.19 0.15
CA PRO A 52 16.55 -2.78 0.01
C PRO A 52 17.02 -2.14 -1.30
N ARG A 53 18.18 -2.52 -1.84
CA ARG A 53 18.70 -1.92 -3.08
C ARG A 53 17.85 -2.34 -4.28
N GLU A 54 17.48 -3.60 -4.31
CA GLU A 54 16.64 -4.22 -5.32
C GLU A 54 15.21 -3.68 -5.24
N PHE A 55 14.68 -3.52 -4.02
CA PHE A 55 13.42 -2.83 -3.78
C PHE A 55 13.44 -1.40 -4.36
N GLU A 56 14.42 -0.59 -3.99
CA GLU A 56 14.53 0.81 -4.43
C GLU A 56 14.61 0.90 -5.96
N SER A 57 15.49 0.11 -6.57
CA SER A 57 15.62 0.05 -8.03
C SER A 57 14.32 -0.35 -8.72
N ALA A 58 13.60 -1.34 -8.19
CA ALA A 58 12.35 -1.81 -8.80
C ALA A 58 11.21 -0.80 -8.64
N VAL A 59 11.14 -0.05 -7.52
CA VAL A 59 10.15 1.03 -7.33
C VAL A 59 10.42 2.17 -8.31
N ASP A 60 11.67 2.60 -8.44
CA ASP A 60 12.04 3.69 -9.36
C ASP A 60 11.68 3.33 -10.80
N GLU A 61 12.00 2.11 -11.24
CA GLU A 61 11.64 1.65 -12.58
C GLU A 61 10.11 1.54 -12.74
N ALA A 62 9.40 1.04 -11.73
CA ALA A 62 7.93 0.97 -11.77
C ALA A 62 7.30 2.35 -11.94
N ILE A 63 7.79 3.37 -11.22
CA ILE A 63 7.32 4.76 -11.31
C ILE A 63 7.58 5.31 -12.72
N GLN A 64 8.77 5.08 -13.29
CA GLN A 64 9.10 5.52 -14.64
C GLN A 64 8.18 4.89 -15.70
N GLN A 65 7.90 3.59 -15.58
CA GLN A 65 6.98 2.90 -16.49
C GLN A 65 5.54 3.39 -16.32
N ALA A 66 5.10 3.65 -15.09
CA ALA A 66 3.77 4.22 -14.83
C ALA A 66 3.63 5.63 -15.42
N ALA A 67 4.67 6.45 -15.33
CA ALA A 67 4.70 7.78 -15.95
C ALA A 67 4.61 7.71 -17.48
N ARG A 68 5.36 6.80 -18.12
CA ARG A 68 5.23 6.51 -19.57
C ARG A 68 3.82 6.01 -19.93
N GLY A 69 3.19 5.28 -19.02
CA GLY A 69 1.83 4.78 -19.15
C GLY A 69 0.75 5.85 -19.24
N ILE A 70 1.03 7.09 -18.82
CA ILE A 70 0.08 8.22 -18.88
C ILE A 70 -0.24 8.59 -20.34
N THR A 71 0.75 8.56 -21.22
CA THR A 71 0.60 8.91 -22.64
C THR A 71 0.40 7.69 -23.55
N GLN A 72 0.24 6.51 -22.95
CA GLN A 72 0.03 5.26 -23.67
C GLN A 72 -1.35 5.24 -24.36
N LEU A 73 -1.39 4.86 -25.64
CA LEU A 73 -2.63 4.78 -26.42
C LEU A 73 -3.20 3.35 -26.45
N GLU A 74 -2.33 2.35 -26.36
CA GLU A 74 -2.71 0.95 -26.38
C GLU A 74 -3.63 0.64 -25.19
N PRO A 75 -4.83 0.08 -25.41
CA PRO A 75 -5.72 -0.26 -24.32
C PRO A 75 -5.15 -1.42 -23.50
N ASP A 76 -5.30 -1.33 -22.18
CA ASP A 76 -5.05 -2.42 -21.26
C ASP A 76 -5.89 -2.24 -19.99
N ASN A 77 -5.86 -3.26 -19.13
CA ASN A 77 -6.59 -3.27 -17.86
C ASN A 77 -5.80 -2.63 -16.70
N ALA A 78 -4.80 -1.79 -16.97
CA ALA A 78 -3.88 -1.23 -15.98
C ALA A 78 -3.88 0.31 -15.94
N ALA A 79 -4.95 0.98 -16.44
CA ALA A 79 -5.11 2.45 -16.38
C ALA A 79 -4.99 3.04 -14.97
N TYR A 80 -5.30 2.25 -13.95
CA TYR A 80 -5.18 2.63 -12.55
C TYR A 80 -3.71 2.75 -12.08
N CYS A 81 -2.75 2.14 -12.78
CA CYS A 81 -1.35 2.06 -12.36
C CYS A 81 -0.61 3.36 -12.73
N THR A 82 -0.91 4.41 -11.99
CA THR A 82 -0.25 5.71 -12.04
C THR A 82 1.01 5.73 -11.15
N PRO A 83 1.90 6.72 -11.30
CA PRO A 83 3.01 6.91 -10.36
C PRO A 83 2.57 6.91 -8.89
N SER A 84 1.53 7.66 -8.56
CA SER A 84 0.99 7.72 -7.19
C SER A 84 0.40 6.39 -6.71
N TYR A 85 -0.17 5.59 -7.62
CA TYR A 85 -0.59 4.24 -7.26
C TYR A 85 0.60 3.32 -6.91
N VAL A 86 1.69 3.40 -7.69
CA VAL A 86 2.93 2.64 -7.41
C VAL A 86 3.54 3.08 -6.08
N GLU A 87 3.67 4.39 -5.86
CA GLU A 87 4.13 5.00 -4.61
C GLU A 87 3.32 4.50 -3.40
N MET A 88 1.98 4.53 -3.47
CA MET A 88 1.10 4.02 -2.41
C MET A 88 1.29 2.52 -2.15
N GLU A 89 1.42 1.71 -3.21
CA GLU A 89 1.60 0.26 -3.03
C GLU A 89 2.99 -0.12 -2.50
N ALA A 90 4.02 0.69 -2.75
CA ALA A 90 5.37 0.50 -2.22
C ALA A 90 5.55 1.11 -0.82
N GLY A 91 4.69 2.03 -0.39
CA GLY A 91 4.86 2.82 0.83
C GLY A 91 5.08 1.99 2.11
N MET A 92 4.38 0.87 2.28
CA MET A 92 4.55 0.02 3.47
C MET A 92 5.88 -0.73 3.50
N SER A 93 6.50 -0.96 2.34
CA SER A 93 7.82 -1.57 2.25
C SER A 93 8.90 -0.69 2.90
N TRP A 94 8.74 0.65 2.85
CA TRP A 94 9.63 1.57 3.56
C TRP A 94 9.53 1.43 5.09
N VAL A 95 8.33 1.15 5.63
CA VAL A 95 8.15 0.88 7.06
C VAL A 95 8.87 -0.41 7.46
N LEU A 96 8.76 -1.47 6.65
CA LEU A 96 9.48 -2.73 6.85
C LEU A 96 11.00 -2.53 6.85
N LEU A 97 11.49 -1.71 5.91
CA LEU A 97 12.90 -1.34 5.78
C LEU A 97 13.37 -0.28 6.80
N LYS A 98 12.59 -0.02 7.87
CA LYS A 98 12.92 0.92 8.95
C LYS A 98 13.15 2.37 8.49
N LYS A 99 12.44 2.78 7.43
CA LYS A 99 12.41 4.15 6.91
C LYS A 99 10.99 4.75 6.97
N PRO A 100 10.37 4.88 8.16
CA PRO A 100 8.99 5.37 8.29
C PRO A 100 8.82 6.82 7.80
N ASP A 101 9.83 7.67 7.94
CA ASP A 101 9.78 9.07 7.45
C ASP A 101 9.57 9.13 5.93
N VAL A 102 10.24 8.25 5.19
CA VAL A 102 10.09 8.13 3.73
C VAL A 102 8.68 7.65 3.40
N ALA A 103 8.17 6.65 4.14
CA ALA A 103 6.82 6.15 3.95
C ALA A 103 5.76 7.25 4.13
N VAL A 104 5.89 8.04 5.22
CA VAL A 104 4.98 9.15 5.52
C VAL A 104 4.98 10.16 4.36
N ALA A 105 6.14 10.64 3.93
CA ALA A 105 6.25 11.62 2.85
C ALA A 105 5.63 11.10 1.53
N VAL A 106 5.89 9.83 1.19
CA VAL A 106 5.34 9.18 -0.01
C VAL A 106 3.80 9.12 0.05
N PHE A 107 3.23 8.74 1.19
CA PHE A 107 1.77 8.65 1.34
C PHE A 107 1.10 10.03 1.33
N GLU A 108 1.68 11.05 1.97
CA GLU A 108 1.15 12.42 1.95
C GLU A 108 1.14 13.01 0.53
N GLN A 109 2.25 12.81 -0.20
CA GLN A 109 2.36 13.25 -1.59
C GLN A 109 1.33 12.53 -2.47
N SER A 110 1.15 11.23 -2.26
CA SER A 110 0.15 10.43 -2.95
C SER A 110 -1.26 10.97 -2.69
N LEU A 111 -1.63 11.19 -1.42
CA LEU A 111 -2.95 11.70 -1.03
C LEU A 111 -3.27 13.08 -1.63
N THR A 112 -2.27 13.95 -1.77
CA THR A 112 -2.44 15.27 -2.38
C THR A 112 -2.84 15.19 -3.86
N LYS A 113 -2.36 14.16 -4.57
CA LYS A 113 -2.63 13.95 -6.00
C LYS A 113 -3.78 12.95 -6.23
N TRP A 114 -4.39 12.44 -5.18
CA TRP A 114 -5.33 11.32 -5.29
C TRP A 114 -6.66 11.76 -5.92
N PRO A 115 -7.19 11.01 -6.91
CA PRO A 115 -8.45 11.35 -7.54
C PRO A 115 -9.62 11.14 -6.56
N SER A 116 -10.16 12.25 -6.05
CA SER A 116 -11.14 12.27 -4.96
C SER A 116 -12.52 11.70 -5.31
N ALA A 117 -12.88 11.62 -6.59
CA ALA A 117 -14.23 11.26 -7.03
C ALA A 117 -14.45 9.76 -7.32
N THR A 118 -13.40 8.97 -7.57
CA THR A 118 -13.56 7.61 -8.14
C THR A 118 -12.82 6.50 -7.39
N GLN A 119 -11.94 6.82 -6.44
CA GLN A 119 -11.07 5.85 -5.77
C GLN A 119 -11.15 5.92 -4.24
N THR A 120 -12.35 6.05 -3.68
CA THR A 120 -12.58 6.18 -2.23
C THR A 120 -11.96 5.04 -1.42
N ARG A 121 -12.10 3.78 -1.88
CA ARG A 121 -11.51 2.62 -1.19
C ARG A 121 -9.98 2.67 -1.16
N ASP A 122 -9.33 3.03 -2.26
CA ASP A 122 -7.88 3.11 -2.31
C ASP A 122 -7.35 4.33 -1.54
N LYS A 123 -8.09 5.45 -1.54
CA LYS A 123 -7.80 6.59 -0.65
C LYS A 123 -7.82 6.15 0.82
N GLY A 124 -8.86 5.43 1.24
CA GLY A 124 -8.97 4.93 2.61
C GLY A 124 -7.85 3.94 2.99
N LEU A 125 -7.41 3.13 2.03
CA LEU A 125 -6.23 2.28 2.25
C LEU A 125 -4.95 3.09 2.39
N CYS A 126 -4.74 4.10 1.54
CA CYS A 126 -3.60 5.01 1.62
C CYS A 126 -3.54 5.70 2.98
N LEU A 127 -4.68 6.21 3.48
CA LEU A 127 -4.79 6.78 4.83
C LEU A 127 -4.44 5.77 5.93
N ALA A 128 -4.97 4.53 5.87
CA ALA A 128 -4.64 3.51 6.88
C ALA A 128 -3.14 3.16 6.90
N ARG A 129 -2.49 3.13 5.73
CA ARG A 129 -1.04 2.91 5.61
C ARG A 129 -0.24 4.11 6.12
N LEU A 130 -0.67 5.34 5.81
CA LEU A 130 -0.06 6.55 6.36
C LEU A 130 -0.14 6.58 7.88
N ALA A 131 -1.30 6.27 8.46
CA ALA A 131 -1.45 6.16 9.91
C ALA A 131 -0.46 5.14 10.51
N THR A 132 -0.31 3.98 9.88
CA THR A 132 0.64 2.95 10.32
C THR A 132 2.08 3.47 10.26
N ALA A 133 2.46 4.17 9.19
CA ALA A 133 3.78 4.78 9.04
C ALA A 133 4.03 5.89 10.09
N SER A 134 3.04 6.74 10.38
CA SER A 134 3.12 7.75 11.43
C SER A 134 3.27 7.12 12.82
N ALA A 135 2.56 6.03 13.12
CA ALA A 135 2.73 5.30 14.37
C ALA A 135 4.15 4.72 14.49
N ALA A 136 4.69 4.18 13.39
CA ALA A 136 6.07 3.68 13.33
C ALA A 136 7.13 4.79 13.48
N GLN A 137 6.80 6.04 13.13
CA GLN A 137 7.63 7.23 13.38
C GLN A 137 7.55 7.70 14.84
N GLY A 138 6.57 7.23 15.61
CA GLY A 138 6.31 7.66 16.99
C GLY A 138 5.27 8.78 17.12
N GLU A 139 4.65 9.20 16.00
CA GLU A 139 3.62 10.25 15.95
C GLU A 139 2.24 9.65 16.26
N ILE A 140 2.02 9.28 17.53
CA ILE A 140 0.87 8.48 17.97
C ILE A 140 -0.47 9.19 17.73
N GLU A 141 -0.63 10.43 18.21
CA GLU A 141 -1.88 11.19 18.08
C GLU A 141 -2.24 11.43 16.61
N ARG A 142 -1.22 11.73 15.80
CA ARG A 142 -1.37 11.88 14.36
C ARG A 142 -1.82 10.59 13.70
N ALA A 143 -1.20 9.47 14.06
CA ALA A 143 -1.59 8.16 13.55
C ALA A 143 -3.05 7.81 13.88
N VAL A 144 -3.50 8.13 15.10
CA VAL A 144 -4.90 7.92 15.49
C VAL A 144 -5.86 8.79 14.67
N GLN A 145 -5.55 10.07 14.48
CA GLN A 145 -6.40 10.98 13.67
C GLN A 145 -6.57 10.48 12.23
N ILE A 146 -5.45 10.15 11.57
CA ILE A 146 -5.46 9.63 10.20
C ILE A 146 -6.14 8.25 10.14
N GLY A 147 -5.94 7.42 11.16
CA GLY A 147 -6.59 6.12 11.31
C GLY A 147 -8.11 6.23 11.41
N ALA A 148 -8.63 7.23 12.12
CA ALA A 148 -10.07 7.50 12.21
C ALA A 148 -10.69 7.92 10.86
N GLU A 149 -9.97 8.69 10.04
CA GLU A 149 -10.41 9.01 8.68
C GLU A 149 -10.51 7.76 7.80
N ALA A 150 -9.49 6.89 7.88
CA ALA A 150 -9.51 5.60 7.16
C ALA A 150 -10.63 4.68 7.66
N LEU A 151 -10.91 4.66 8.97
CA LEU A 151 -11.99 3.89 9.57
C LEU A 151 -13.36 4.33 9.07
N THR A 152 -13.58 5.65 8.95
CA THR A 152 -14.82 6.21 8.36
C THR A 152 -15.04 5.67 6.94
N ILE A 153 -13.99 5.63 6.12
CA ILE A 153 -14.08 5.05 4.77
C ILE A 153 -14.32 3.53 4.83
N ALA A 154 -13.72 2.82 5.78
CA ALA A 154 -13.94 1.39 5.95
C ALA A 154 -15.40 1.08 6.31
N GLN A 155 -16.02 1.88 7.18
CA GLN A 155 -17.44 1.80 7.53
C GLN A 155 -18.33 2.03 6.32
N GLN A 156 -18.06 3.07 5.52
CA GLN A 156 -18.85 3.41 4.33
C GLN A 156 -18.74 2.37 3.21
N THR A 157 -17.56 1.78 3.04
CA THR A 157 -17.26 0.97 1.85
C THR A 157 -17.28 -0.54 2.10
N GLY A 158 -17.30 -0.96 3.36
CA GLY A 158 -17.17 -2.36 3.78
C GLY A 158 -15.81 -2.99 3.45
N SER A 159 -14.78 -2.20 3.15
CA SER A 159 -13.50 -2.70 2.63
C SER A 159 -12.72 -3.52 3.66
N ALA A 160 -12.60 -4.83 3.43
CA ALA A 160 -11.77 -5.73 4.25
C ALA A 160 -10.29 -5.34 4.24
N ARG A 161 -9.78 -4.80 3.12
CA ARG A 161 -8.38 -4.41 2.96
C ARG A 161 -8.01 -3.22 3.87
N ILE A 162 -8.94 -2.28 4.04
CA ILE A 162 -8.75 -1.14 4.96
C ILE A 162 -8.80 -1.63 6.41
N ARG A 163 -9.77 -2.49 6.76
CA ARG A 163 -9.87 -3.07 8.11
C ARG A 163 -8.61 -3.84 8.51
N ALA A 164 -8.08 -4.66 7.61
CA ALA A 164 -6.83 -5.39 7.87
C ALA A 164 -5.66 -4.42 8.15
N GLN A 165 -5.54 -3.35 7.37
CA GLN A 165 -4.49 -2.35 7.60
C GLN A 165 -4.71 -1.56 8.90
N LEU A 166 -5.95 -1.26 9.28
CA LEU A 166 -6.26 -0.65 10.58
C LEU A 166 -5.95 -1.58 11.75
N GLY A 167 -6.08 -2.90 11.57
CA GLY A 167 -5.59 -3.90 12.52
C GLY A 167 -4.07 -3.78 12.72
N ALA A 168 -3.31 -3.72 11.62
CA ALA A 168 -1.86 -3.50 11.69
C ALA A 168 -1.49 -2.17 12.38
N LEU A 169 -2.24 -1.10 12.14
CA LEU A 169 -2.10 0.16 12.89
C LEU A 169 -2.28 -0.07 14.40
N CYS A 170 -3.31 -0.83 14.82
CA CYS A 170 -3.54 -1.12 16.23
C CYS A 170 -2.38 -1.89 16.88
N ASP A 171 -1.73 -2.81 16.14
CA ASP A 171 -0.53 -3.51 16.60
C ASP A 171 0.64 -2.54 16.84
N HIS A 172 0.83 -1.58 15.93
CA HIS A 172 1.84 -0.53 16.10
C HIS A 172 1.53 0.43 17.26
N LEU A 173 0.25 0.66 17.56
CA LEU A 173 -0.20 1.51 18.66
C LEU A 173 -0.26 0.79 20.01
N ALA A 174 -0.09 -0.55 20.04
CA ALA A 174 -0.19 -1.34 21.27
C ALA A 174 0.68 -0.82 22.44
N PRO A 175 1.92 -0.34 22.23
CA PRO A 175 2.71 0.27 23.31
C PRO A 175 2.05 1.50 23.96
N ALA A 176 1.21 2.22 23.21
CA ALA A 176 0.46 3.39 23.65
C ALA A 176 -1.03 3.08 23.94
N GLY A 177 -1.41 1.81 24.07
CA GLY A 177 -2.81 1.36 24.21
C GLY A 177 -3.57 1.82 25.47
N ARG A 178 -2.92 2.58 26.37
CA ARG A 178 -3.58 3.23 27.52
C ARG A 178 -4.07 4.65 27.21
N LEU A 179 -3.68 5.22 26.06
CA LEU A 179 -4.19 6.51 25.64
C LEU A 179 -5.66 6.37 25.23
N PRO A 180 -6.57 7.23 25.73
CA PRO A 180 -8.00 7.14 25.39
C PRO A 180 -8.25 7.13 23.88
N SER A 181 -7.54 7.98 23.13
CA SER A 181 -7.67 8.07 21.67
C SER A 181 -7.32 6.76 20.95
N VAL A 182 -6.34 6.00 21.45
CA VAL A 182 -5.97 4.68 20.92
C VAL A 182 -7.04 3.64 21.26
N GLN A 183 -7.56 3.67 22.48
CA GLN A 183 -8.63 2.76 22.92
C GLN A 183 -9.91 2.99 22.11
N ASP A 184 -10.30 4.25 21.91
CA ASP A 184 -11.46 4.63 21.11
C ASP A 184 -11.35 4.09 19.67
N LEU A 185 -10.16 4.24 19.05
CA LEU A 185 -9.92 3.73 17.70
C LEU A 185 -10.00 2.20 17.64
N GLN A 186 -9.40 1.50 18.60
CA GLN A 186 -9.42 0.04 18.71
C GLN A 186 -10.86 -0.48 18.90
N GLU A 187 -11.63 0.16 19.76
CA GLU A 187 -13.00 -0.23 20.07
C GLU A 187 -13.93 -0.03 18.85
N GLN A 188 -13.81 1.11 18.14
CA GLN A 188 -14.58 1.34 16.92
C GLN A 188 -14.19 0.36 15.80
N LEU A 189 -12.92 -0.01 15.67
CA LEU A 189 -12.48 -1.03 14.70
C LEU A 189 -13.07 -2.41 15.04
N LEU A 190 -13.06 -2.80 16.33
CA LEU A 190 -13.65 -4.06 16.78
C LEU A 190 -15.15 -4.12 16.48
N GLN A 191 -15.88 -3.04 16.78
CA GLN A 191 -17.30 -2.93 16.43
C GLN A 191 -17.51 -3.10 14.93
N LEU A 192 -16.72 -2.42 14.09
CA LEU A 192 -16.82 -2.56 12.64
C LEU A 192 -16.59 -4.01 12.17
N VAL A 193 -15.63 -4.73 12.75
CA VAL A 193 -15.35 -6.13 12.39
C VAL A 193 -16.51 -7.05 12.80
N GLN A 194 -17.11 -6.84 13.97
CA GLN A 194 -18.23 -7.65 14.47
C GLN A 194 -19.51 -7.49 13.63
N HIS A 195 -19.79 -6.31 13.09
CA HIS A 195 -20.97 -6.07 12.25
C HIS A 195 -20.81 -6.55 10.80
N ALA A 196 -19.59 -6.92 10.39
CA ALA A 196 -19.27 -7.37 9.04
C ALA A 196 -19.19 -8.91 8.89
N ALA A 197 -19.33 -9.65 10.00
CA ALA A 197 -19.33 -11.12 10.08
C ALA A 197 -20.77 -11.65 10.10
#